data_AF-A0A3M1NY34-F1
#
_entry.id   AF-A0A3M1NY34-F1
#
_cell.length_a   1.000
_cell.length_b   1.000
_cell.length_c   1.000
_cell.angle_alpha   90.00
_cell.angle_beta   90.00
_cell.angle_gamma   90.00
#
_symmetry.space_group_name_H-M   'P 1'
#
loop_
_entity.id
_entity.type
_entity.pdbx_description
1 polymer ?
#
loop_
_entity_poly.entity_id
_entity_poly.type
_entity_poly.pdbx_seq_one_letter_code
_entity_poly.pdbx_strand_id
1 'polypeptide(L)'
;MPEYDFEDIETGELVGVFYSMSDPSLPSIGEVIDHKGRRIRRIVSRHLASVRGFKPHIAAQIPLNDPLSPRLNEEGETVFHSQKEVEEYVARNNDTPGRGKIAWDP
;
A
#
# COMPACT_ATOMS: atom_id res chain seq x y z
N MET A 1 -18.98 1.28 -11.44
CA MET A 1 -18.31 0.12 -12.05
C MET A 1 -16.86 0.20 -11.63
N PRO A 2 -16.35 -0.70 -10.77
CA PRO A 2 -14.97 -0.64 -10.32
C PRO A 2 -13.98 -0.86 -11.46
N GLU A 3 -12.81 -0.24 -11.32
CA GLU A 3 -11.63 -0.47 -12.15
C GLU A 3 -10.79 -1.59 -11.52
N TYR A 4 -10.28 -2.50 -12.34
CA TYR A 4 -9.39 -3.57 -11.93
C TYR A 4 -8.06 -3.45 -12.66
N ASP A 5 -6.96 -3.72 -11.94
CA ASP A 5 -5.62 -3.60 -12.49
C ASP A 5 -5.25 -4.89 -13.23
N PHE A 6 -4.72 -4.72 -14.43
CA PHE A 6 -4.09 -5.76 -15.23
C PHE A 6 -2.66 -5.34 -15.58
N GLU A 7 -1.84 -6.32 -15.93
CA GLU A 7 -0.50 -6.13 -16.45
C GLU A 7 -0.45 -6.70 -17.87
N ASP A 8 0.00 -5.90 -18.82
CA ASP A 8 0.29 -6.38 -20.17
C ASP A 8 1.51 -7.31 -20.14
N ILE A 9 1.35 -8.53 -20.66
CA ILE A 9 2.41 -9.54 -20.54
C ILE A 9 3.59 -9.32 -21.49
N GLU A 10 3.43 -8.52 -22.54
CA GLU A 10 4.48 -8.24 -23.52
C GLU A 10 5.32 -7.03 -23.10
N THR A 11 4.69 -6.04 -22.49
CA THR A 11 5.27 -4.73 -22.19
C THR A 11 5.49 -4.48 -20.69
N GLY A 12 4.79 -5.22 -19.82
CA GLY A 12 4.79 -4.99 -18.37
C GLY A 12 4.02 -3.74 -17.93
N GLU A 13 3.30 -3.08 -18.85
CA GLU A 13 2.50 -1.90 -18.53
C GLU A 13 1.26 -2.24 -17.70
N LEU A 14 0.89 -1.35 -16.78
CA LEU A 14 -0.36 -1.44 -16.05
C LEU A 14 -1.52 -0.95 -16.91
N VAL A 15 -2.57 -1.77 -16.99
CA VAL A 15 -3.79 -1.51 -17.75
C VAL A 15 -4.99 -1.58 -16.81
N GLY A 16 -5.71 -0.48 -16.67
CA GLY A 16 -6.97 -0.43 -15.93
C GLY A 16 -8.15 -0.88 -16.80
N VAL A 17 -8.92 -1.85 -16.32
CA VAL A 17 -10.13 -2.34 -17.01
C VAL A 17 -11.34 -2.29 -16.08
N PHE A 18 -12.41 -1.66 -16.53
CA PHE A 18 -13.65 -1.54 -15.78
C PHE A 18 -14.51 -2.79 -15.95
N TYR A 19 -14.88 -3.42 -14.83
CA TYR A 19 -15.85 -4.52 -14.80
C TYR A 19 -16.93 -4.22 -13.77
N SER A 20 -18.14 -4.75 -13.96
CA SER A 20 -19.12 -4.79 -12.87
C SER A 20 -18.68 -5.80 -11.81
N MET A 21 -18.97 -5.53 -10.53
CA MET A 21 -18.70 -6.52 -9.46
C MET A 21 -19.49 -7.82 -9.63
N SER A 22 -20.63 -7.75 -10.32
CA SER A 22 -21.48 -8.90 -10.62
C SER A 22 -21.19 -9.52 -11.99
N ASP A 23 -20.14 -9.07 -12.68
CA ASP A 23 -19.82 -9.57 -14.01
C ASP A 23 -19.18 -10.96 -13.92
N PRO A 24 -19.81 -12.03 -14.42
CA PRO A 24 -19.23 -13.36 -14.42
C PRO A 24 -18.02 -13.48 -15.36
N SER A 25 -17.80 -12.50 -16.25
CA SER A 25 -16.63 -12.45 -17.14
C SER A 25 -15.40 -11.79 -16.49
N LEU A 26 -15.50 -11.34 -15.23
CA LEU A 26 -14.36 -10.82 -14.49
C LEU A 26 -13.31 -11.94 -14.29
N PRO A 27 -12.12 -11.85 -14.90
CA PRO A 27 -11.10 -12.91 -14.82
C PRO A 27 -10.58 -13.07 -13.39
N SER A 28 -10.10 -14.24 -13.01
CA SER A 28 -9.44 -14.43 -11.70
C SER A 28 -8.08 -13.74 -11.66
N ILE A 29 -7.56 -13.46 -10.46
CA ILE A 29 -6.18 -12.94 -10.32
C ILE A 29 -5.21 -13.97 -10.91
N GLY A 30 -4.27 -13.51 -11.75
CA GLY A 30 -3.32 -14.34 -12.48
C GLY A 30 -3.83 -14.86 -13.82
N GLU A 31 -5.12 -14.72 -14.11
CA GLU A 31 -5.70 -15.14 -15.39
C GLU A 31 -5.34 -14.15 -16.51
N VAL A 32 -5.05 -14.69 -17.70
CA VAL A 32 -4.67 -13.92 -18.89
C VAL A 32 -5.84 -13.87 -19.85
N ILE A 33 -6.17 -12.66 -20.32
CA ILE A 33 -7.21 -12.43 -21.30
C ILE A 33 -6.69 -11.58 -22.46
N ASP A 34 -7.36 -11.68 -23.61
CA ASP A 34 -7.14 -10.79 -24.74
C ASP A 34 -8.06 -9.56 -24.60
N HIS A 35 -7.46 -8.38 -24.43
CA HIS A 35 -8.17 -7.12 -24.29
C HIS A 35 -7.65 -6.10 -25.31
N LYS A 36 -8.50 -5.68 -26.25
CA LYS A 36 -8.16 -4.70 -27.31
C LYS A 36 -6.90 -5.09 -28.11
N GLY A 37 -6.69 -6.38 -28.36
CA GLY A 37 -5.53 -6.90 -29.08
C GLY A 37 -4.26 -7.03 -28.24
N ARG A 38 -4.32 -6.77 -26.93
CA ARG A 38 -3.23 -6.97 -25.98
C ARG A 38 -3.54 -8.20 -25.12
N ARG A 39 -2.53 -9.00 -24.80
CA ARG A 39 -2.66 -10.01 -23.75
C ARG A 39 -2.37 -9.38 -22.40
N ILE A 40 -3.34 -9.42 -21.51
CA ILE A 40 -3.23 -8.79 -20.19
C ILE A 40 -3.56 -9.81 -19.10
N ARG A 41 -2.82 -9.76 -18.00
CA ARG A 41 -2.96 -10.63 -16.83
C ARG A 41 -3.60 -9.85 -15.69
N ARG A 42 -4.66 -10.35 -15.06
CA ARG A 42 -5.23 -9.68 -13.89
C ARG A 42 -4.25 -9.74 -12.74
N ILE A 43 -3.97 -8.61 -12.11
CA ILE A 43 -3.11 -8.54 -10.94
C ILE A 43 -3.91 -8.08 -9.71
N VAL A 44 -3.33 -8.27 -8.53
CA VAL A 44 -3.87 -7.64 -7.33
C VAL A 44 -3.66 -6.14 -7.48
N SER A 45 -4.74 -5.34 -7.45
CA SER A 45 -4.62 -3.90 -7.60
C SER A 45 -3.65 -3.35 -6.56
N ARG A 46 -2.61 -2.67 -7.03
CA ARG A 46 -1.55 -2.13 -6.17
C ARG A 46 -2.15 -1.09 -5.19
N HIS A 47 -3.25 -0.46 -5.60
CA HIS A 47 -4.03 0.46 -4.77
C HIS A 47 -4.68 -0.19 -3.53
N LEU A 48 -5.01 -1.48 -3.53
CA LEU A 48 -5.57 -2.14 -2.34
C LEU A 48 -4.50 -2.48 -1.30
N ALA A 49 -3.23 -2.59 -1.71
CA ALA A 49 -2.11 -2.74 -0.79
C ALA A 49 -1.70 -1.40 -0.14
N SER A 50 -2.09 -0.26 -0.72
CA SER A 50 -1.64 1.08 -0.31
C SER A 50 -2.65 1.95 0.44
N VAL A 51 -3.91 1.50 0.66
CA VAL A 51 -4.98 2.38 1.22
C VAL A 51 -5.48 1.93 2.61
N ARG A 52 -4.92 0.89 3.22
CA ARG A 52 -5.01 0.70 4.68
C ARG A 52 -3.62 0.96 5.26
N GLY A 53 -3.50 2.01 6.09
CA GLY A 53 -2.27 2.61 6.60
C GLY A 53 -1.08 1.64 6.65
N PHE A 54 0.01 2.01 5.98
CA PHE A 54 0.96 1.03 5.46
C PHE A 54 1.59 0.10 6.51
N LYS A 55 1.60 0.43 7.81
CA LYS A 55 2.02 -0.49 8.88
C LYS A 55 1.34 -0.09 10.22
N PRO A 56 0.09 -0.51 10.53
CA PRO A 56 -0.59 -0.12 11.76
C PRO A 56 0.12 -0.63 13.02
N HIS A 57 0.90 -1.71 12.89
CA HIS A 57 1.70 -2.27 13.98
C HIS A 57 2.87 -1.38 14.41
N ILE A 58 3.40 -0.51 13.54
CA ILE A 58 4.41 0.49 13.92
C ILE A 58 3.72 1.70 14.52
N ALA A 59 2.65 2.19 13.90
CA ALA A 59 1.85 3.30 14.42
C ALA A 59 1.36 3.04 15.85
N ALA A 60 0.94 1.82 16.17
CA ALA A 60 0.49 1.42 17.51
C ALA A 60 1.60 1.38 18.58
N GLN A 61 2.88 1.31 18.19
CA GLN A 61 4.01 1.34 19.12
C GLN A 61 4.46 2.78 19.44
N ILE A 62 3.91 3.77 18.75
CA ILE A 62 4.30 5.16 18.86
C ILE A 62 3.38 5.86 19.88
N PRO A 63 3.93 6.61 20.85
CA PRO A 63 3.13 7.44 21.73
C PRO A 63 2.21 8.39 20.97
N LEU A 64 1.03 8.67 21.54
CA LEU A 64 0.14 9.71 21.03
C LEU A 64 0.87 11.06 21.01
N ASN A 65 0.72 11.82 19.93
CA ASN A 65 1.36 13.12 19.72
C ASN A 65 2.90 13.08 19.78
N ASP A 66 3.50 12.01 19.26
CA ASP A 66 4.95 11.90 19.21
C ASP A 66 5.57 13.06 18.41
N PRO A 67 6.55 13.81 18.98
CA PRO A 67 7.13 14.98 18.34
C PRO A 67 7.97 14.66 17.10
N LEU A 68 8.37 13.40 16.92
CA LEU A 68 9.11 12.95 15.73
C LEU A 68 8.19 12.46 14.62
N SER A 69 6.89 12.31 14.89
CA SER A 69 5.95 11.79 13.91
C SER A 69 5.81 12.71 12.71
N PRO A 70 5.84 12.16 11.49
CA PRO A 70 5.73 12.98 10.28
C PRO A 70 4.34 13.63 10.17
N ARG A 71 3.29 12.93 10.61
CA ARG A 71 1.89 13.39 10.61
C ARG A 71 1.09 12.70 11.71
N LEU A 72 0.07 13.40 12.20
CA LEU A 72 -0.90 12.91 13.16
C LEU A 72 -2.32 12.93 12.56
N ASN A 73 -3.16 11.96 12.92
CA ASN A 73 -4.61 12.03 12.65
C ASN A 73 -5.34 12.92 13.69
N GLU A 74 -6.66 13.03 13.57
CA GLU A 74 -7.50 13.81 14.48
C GLU A 74 -7.44 13.28 15.93
N GLU A 75 -7.15 11.99 16.07
CA GLU A 75 -6.98 11.30 17.35
C GLU A 75 -5.59 11.50 17.97
N GLY A 76 -4.62 12.06 17.22
CA GLY A 76 -3.22 12.26 17.68
C GLY A 76 -2.31 11.06 17.46
N GLU A 77 -2.74 10.06 16.68
CA GLU A 77 -1.97 8.88 16.31
C GLU A 77 -1.11 9.13 15.07
N THR A 78 0.00 8.41 14.96
CA THR A 78 0.94 8.59 13.85
C THR A 78 0.46 7.90 12.59
N VAL A 79 0.45 8.64 11.47
CA VAL A 79 0.05 8.12 10.17
C VAL A 79 1.22 8.10 9.20
N PHE A 80 1.44 6.95 8.58
CA PHE A 80 2.43 6.75 7.51
C PHE A 80 1.74 6.46 6.18
N HIS A 81 2.18 7.13 5.13
CA HIS A 81 1.71 6.93 3.76
C HIS A 81 2.68 6.14 2.89
N SER A 82 3.91 5.90 3.36
CA SER A 82 4.90 5.09 2.65
C SER A 82 5.86 4.35 3.58
N GLN A 83 6.50 3.31 3.05
CA GLN A 83 7.56 2.59 3.76
C GLN A 83 8.76 3.49 4.10
N LYS A 84 9.13 4.41 3.20
CA LYS A 84 10.23 5.35 3.42
C LYS A 84 9.99 6.24 4.65
N GLU A 85 8.76 6.70 4.86
CA GLU A 85 8.41 7.48 6.05
C GLU A 85 8.55 6.66 7.35
N VAL A 86 8.28 5.35 7.29
CA VAL A 86 8.49 4.43 8.43
C VAL A 86 9.98 4.25 8.70
N GLU A 87 10.79 4.01 7.68
CA GLU A 87 12.24 3.87 7.78
C GLU A 87 12.89 5.09 8.42
N GLU A 88 12.56 6.29 7.92
CA GLU A 88 13.07 7.55 8.44
C GLU A 88 12.62 7.80 9.89
N TYR A 89 11.39 7.45 10.23
CA TYR A 89 10.89 7.56 11.60
C TYR A 89 11.60 6.60 12.55
N VAL A 90 11.73 5.33 12.19
CA VAL A 90 12.38 4.31 13.03
C VAL A 90 13.85 4.65 13.25
N ALA A 91 14.58 5.04 12.20
CA ALA A 91 15.97 5.45 12.30
C ALA A 91 16.12 6.63 13.28
N ARG A 92 15.34 7.69 13.09
CA ARG A 92 15.38 8.89 13.94
C ARG A 92 14.95 8.62 15.38
N ASN A 93 13.93 7.80 15.61
CA ASN A 93 13.52 7.41 16.96
C ASN A 93 14.63 6.61 17.65
N ASN A 94 15.23 5.66 16.94
CA ASN A 94 16.31 4.83 17.49
C ASN A 94 17.59 5.64 17.74
N ASP A 95 17.86 6.70 16.97
CA ASP A 95 19.00 7.59 17.19
C ASP A 95 18.75 8.63 18.30
N THR A 96 17.50 8.83 18.73
CA THR A 96 17.18 9.81 19.78
C THR A 96 17.45 9.23 21.17
N PRO A 97 18.35 9.83 21.97
CA PRO A 97 18.65 9.36 23.33
C PRO A 97 17.42 9.41 24.23
N GLY A 98 17.22 8.37 25.04
CA GLY A 98 16.12 8.31 26.02
C GLY A 98 14.78 7.84 25.45
N ARG A 99 14.69 7.50 24.15
CA ARG A 99 13.51 6.85 23.56
C ARG A 99 13.67 5.33 23.52
N GLY A 100 12.54 4.62 23.60
CA GLY A 100 12.49 3.16 23.40
C GLY A 100 12.83 2.80 21.96
N LYS A 101 13.46 1.63 21.76
CA LYS A 101 13.79 1.14 20.42
C LYS A 101 12.55 0.55 19.76
N ILE A 102 12.32 0.93 18.51
CA ILE A 102 11.28 0.31 17.67
C ILE A 102 11.96 -0.74 16.81
N ALA A 103 11.51 -1.98 16.95
CA ALA A 103 11.95 -3.08 16.10
C ALA A 103 11.17 -3.04 14.78
N TRP A 104 11.89 -2.86 13.68
CA TRP A 104 11.33 -2.86 12.34
C TRP A 104 12.28 -3.64 11.42
N ASP A 105 11.75 -4.68 10.78
CA ASP A 105 12.43 -5.47 9.76
C ASP A 105 11.76 -5.10 8.40
N PRO A 106 12.52 -4.59 7.41
CA PRO A 106 11.98 -4.05 6.16
C PRO A 106 10.97 -4.92 5.42
#